data_AF-A0A7Y1VYJ6-F1
#
_entry.id   AF-A0A7Y1VYJ6-F1
#
_cell.length_a   1.000
_cell.length_b   1.000
_cell.length_c   1.000
_cell.angle_alpha   90.00
_cell.angle_beta   90.00
_cell.angle_gamma   90.00
#
_symmetry.space_group_name_H-M   'P 1'
#
loop_
_entity.id
_entity.type
_entity.pdbx_description
1 polymer ?
#
loop_
_entity_poly.entity_id
_entity_poly.type
_entity_poly.pdbx_seq_one_letter_code
_entity_poly.pdbx_strand_id
1 'polypeptide(L)'
;YWGEGHPLYAAPTVATGLTPSIIPNFDASATLRVSPDPQLASNSTATSLGAIGIAVSGAAIFNDSEGNGPLSGAIGSLDYAGGHIGPSEYHYHLEPIPFSDDDANLVGIMADGFFIYGRKCNSVGTYPDDLDASGGHISTTQHTTDPEYHYHIINEFYIGSSILLFGGDYQGTPRSIN
;
A
#
# COMPACT_ATOMS: atom_id res chain seq x y z
N TYR A 1 16.68 0.93 -6.02
CA TYR A 1 16.50 1.50 -7.38
C TYR A 1 17.29 2.79 -7.67
N TRP A 2 18.41 3.04 -6.98
CA TRP A 2 19.20 4.26 -7.20
C TRP A 2 20.28 4.17 -8.28
N GLY A 3 20.52 2.96 -8.84
CA GLY A 3 21.58 2.71 -9.83
C GLY A 3 22.96 2.51 -9.21
N GLU A 4 23.79 1.65 -9.81
CA GLU A 4 25.14 1.35 -9.30
C GLU A 4 26.00 2.62 -9.22
N GLY A 5 26.78 2.75 -8.15
CA GLY A 5 27.59 3.94 -7.89
C GLY A 5 26.88 5.10 -7.18
N HIS A 6 25.55 5.04 -7.00
CA HIS A 6 24.82 6.00 -6.17
C HIS A 6 24.97 5.67 -4.67
N PRO A 7 25.09 6.65 -3.75
CA PRO A 7 25.24 6.39 -2.30
C PRO A 7 24.09 5.58 -1.67
N LEU A 8 22.90 5.67 -2.25
CA LEU A 8 21.70 4.92 -1.83
C LEU A 8 21.47 3.63 -2.63
N TYR A 9 22.44 3.21 -3.45
CA TYR A 9 22.36 1.96 -4.17
C TYR A 9 22.35 0.76 -3.22
N ALA A 10 21.44 -0.16 -3.47
CA ALA A 10 21.44 -1.49 -2.89
C ALA A 10 21.30 -2.50 -4.03
N ALA A 11 22.13 -3.55 -4.01
CA ALA A 11 22.04 -4.63 -4.98
C ALA A 11 20.72 -5.42 -4.75
N PRO A 12 20.05 -5.89 -5.82
CA PRO A 12 18.86 -6.73 -5.68
C PRO A 12 19.15 -7.99 -4.87
N THR A 13 18.29 -8.29 -3.89
CA THR A 13 18.40 -9.49 -3.05
C THR A 13 17.36 -10.56 -3.38
N VAL A 14 16.17 -10.13 -3.82
CA VAL A 14 15.04 -11.03 -4.17
C VAL A 14 14.52 -10.81 -5.60
N ALA A 15 14.63 -9.59 -6.12
CA ALA A 15 14.18 -9.28 -7.48
C ALA A 15 15.03 -10.03 -8.50
N THR A 16 14.38 -10.77 -9.40
CA THR A 16 15.01 -11.48 -10.52
C THR A 16 14.73 -10.82 -11.86
N GLY A 17 13.77 -9.89 -11.90
CA GLY A 17 13.42 -9.07 -13.07
C GLY A 17 13.99 -7.66 -12.99
N LEU A 18 14.21 -7.05 -14.15
CA LEU A 18 14.61 -5.64 -14.24
C LEU A 18 13.37 -4.74 -14.19
N THR A 19 13.53 -3.56 -13.60
CA THR A 19 12.55 -2.47 -13.71
C THR A 19 12.87 -1.56 -14.89
N PRO A 20 11.87 -0.89 -15.48
CA PRO A 20 12.08 -0.02 -16.63
C PRO A 20 12.85 1.26 -16.32
N SER A 21 13.02 1.62 -15.04
CA SER A 21 13.55 2.94 -14.63
C SER A 21 14.35 2.89 -13.31
N ILE A 22 14.94 4.03 -12.93
CA ILE A 22 15.68 4.28 -11.68
C ILE A 22 15.22 5.59 -11.03
N ILE A 23 15.36 5.70 -9.71
CA ILE A 23 14.87 6.85 -8.92
C ILE A 23 15.55 8.19 -9.27
N PRO A 24 16.88 8.31 -9.47
CA PRO A 24 17.54 9.62 -9.59
C PRO A 24 17.01 10.55 -10.69
N ASN A 25 16.30 10.02 -11.68
CA ASN A 25 15.80 10.77 -12.83
C ASN A 25 14.28 10.94 -12.82
N PHE A 26 13.62 10.61 -11.71
CA PHE A 26 12.18 10.68 -11.57
C PHE A 26 11.76 11.50 -10.37
N ASP A 27 11.02 12.58 -10.62
CA ASP A 27 10.33 13.32 -9.59
C ASP A 27 8.94 12.72 -9.42
N ALA A 28 8.75 12.04 -8.29
CA ALA A 28 7.48 11.43 -7.89
C ALA A 28 6.79 12.26 -6.80
N SER A 29 6.96 13.59 -6.80
CA SER A 29 6.21 14.45 -5.90
C SER A 29 4.71 14.30 -6.16
N ALA A 30 3.95 14.01 -5.11
CA ALA A 30 2.51 13.86 -5.19
C ALA A 30 1.81 14.56 -4.02
N THR A 31 0.59 15.03 -4.27
CA THR A 31 -0.31 15.61 -3.29
C THR A 31 -1.60 14.82 -3.27
N LEU A 32 -1.92 14.25 -2.11
CA LEU A 32 -3.23 13.71 -1.79
C LEU A 32 -3.96 14.65 -0.84
N ARG A 33 -5.16 15.11 -1.23
CA ARG A 33 -6.06 15.90 -0.38
C ARG A 33 -7.29 15.05 -0.06
N VAL A 34 -7.51 14.80 1.22
CA VAL A 34 -8.61 13.98 1.71
C VAL A 34 -9.49 14.75 2.68
N SER A 35 -10.66 14.20 3.00
CA SER A 35 -11.47 14.72 4.10
C SER A 35 -10.71 14.57 5.42
N PRO A 36 -10.71 15.56 6.33
CA PRO A 36 -10.19 15.36 7.69
C PRO A 36 -11.10 14.42 8.52
N ASP A 37 -12.30 14.14 8.02
CA ASP A 37 -13.28 13.22 8.58
C ASP A 37 -13.82 12.34 7.41
N PRO A 38 -13.09 11.30 7.00
CA PRO A 38 -13.52 10.39 5.94
C PRO A 38 -14.73 9.57 6.41
N GLN A 39 -15.70 9.39 5.52
CA GLN A 39 -16.96 8.72 5.81
C GLN A 39 -17.16 7.56 4.83
N LEU A 40 -17.75 6.47 5.33
CA LEU A 40 -18.15 5.35 4.49
C LEU A 40 -19.12 5.84 3.41
N ALA A 41 -18.83 5.50 2.16
CA ALA A 41 -19.70 5.75 1.04
C ALA A 41 -20.86 4.75 1.04
N SER A 42 -21.96 5.10 0.35
CA SER A 42 -23.10 4.19 0.20
C SER A 42 -22.80 2.96 -0.67
N ASN A 43 -21.75 3.04 -1.49
CA ASN A 43 -21.24 1.96 -2.34
C ASN A 43 -19.72 2.05 -2.38
N SER A 44 -19.05 0.90 -2.45
CA SER A 44 -17.62 0.83 -2.67
C SER A 44 -17.22 1.32 -4.07
N THR A 45 -15.97 1.75 -4.22
CA THR A 45 -15.39 2.19 -5.49
C THR A 45 -14.15 1.39 -5.80
N ALA A 46 -14.14 0.67 -6.94
CA ALA A 46 -12.97 -0.06 -7.39
C ALA A 46 -11.73 0.82 -7.47
N THR A 47 -10.59 0.28 -7.05
CA THR A 47 -9.28 0.91 -7.23
C THR A 47 -8.92 0.95 -8.72
N SER A 48 -8.11 1.94 -9.11
CA SER A 48 -7.64 2.10 -10.48
C SER A 48 -6.18 1.69 -10.61
N LEU A 49 -5.70 1.53 -11.85
CA LEU A 49 -4.26 1.52 -12.11
C LEU A 49 -3.60 2.81 -11.63
N GLY A 50 -2.38 2.70 -11.15
CA GLY A 50 -1.62 3.82 -10.59
C GLY A 50 -1.77 3.94 -9.06
N ALA A 51 -1.38 5.10 -8.55
CA ALA A 51 -1.40 5.37 -7.11
C ALA A 51 -2.84 5.36 -6.56
N ILE A 52 -3.04 4.56 -5.52
CA ILE A 52 -4.29 4.44 -4.75
C ILE A 52 -4.14 4.93 -3.29
N GLY A 53 -2.93 5.31 -2.92
CA GLY A 53 -2.60 5.84 -1.61
C GLY A 53 -1.15 6.30 -1.55
N ILE A 54 -0.78 6.90 -0.42
CA ILE A 54 0.59 7.32 -0.13
C ILE A 54 1.03 6.65 1.17
N ALA A 55 2.12 5.89 1.11
CA ALA A 55 2.71 5.24 2.28
C ALA A 55 3.38 6.27 3.20
N VAL A 56 3.57 5.92 4.48
CA VAL A 56 4.29 6.77 5.45
C VAL A 56 5.74 7.06 5.05
N SER A 57 6.32 6.22 4.19
CA SER A 57 7.64 6.44 3.57
C SER A 57 7.62 7.49 2.45
N GLY A 58 6.45 7.93 1.99
CA GLY A 58 6.23 8.88 0.89
C GLY A 58 6.04 8.23 -0.48
N ALA A 59 6.31 6.94 -0.63
CA ALA A 59 6.10 6.23 -1.90
C ALA A 59 4.60 5.93 -2.13
N ALA A 60 4.23 5.74 -3.40
CA ALA A 60 2.86 5.40 -3.75
C ALA A 60 2.50 3.96 -3.33
N ILE A 61 1.20 3.75 -3.11
CA ILE A 61 0.59 2.45 -2.88
C ILE A 61 -0.20 2.09 -4.15
N PHE A 62 0.02 0.92 -4.71
CA PHE A 62 -0.68 0.39 -5.88
C PHE A 62 -1.48 -0.86 -5.49
N ASN A 63 -2.49 -1.21 -6.29
CA ASN A 63 -3.34 -2.38 -6.04
C ASN A 63 -2.69 -3.69 -6.56
N ASP A 64 -3.47 -4.76 -6.68
CA ASP A 64 -3.03 -6.08 -7.15
C ASP A 64 -2.86 -6.19 -8.68
N SER A 65 -2.86 -5.06 -9.39
CA SER A 65 -2.68 -5.01 -10.84
C SER A 65 -1.34 -4.36 -11.22
N GLU A 66 -0.73 -4.86 -12.29
CA GLU A 66 0.46 -4.27 -12.91
C GLU A 66 0.26 -4.18 -14.44
N GLY A 67 0.37 -2.97 -14.99
CA GLY A 67 -0.06 -2.69 -16.36
C GLY A 67 -1.53 -3.06 -16.58
N ASN A 68 -1.84 -3.79 -17.67
CA ASN A 68 -3.20 -4.27 -17.95
C ASN A 68 -3.47 -5.69 -17.42
N GLY A 69 -2.68 -6.18 -16.45
CA GLY A 69 -2.75 -7.55 -15.96
C GLY A 69 -2.56 -7.67 -14.44
N PRO A 70 -2.63 -8.89 -13.91
CA PRO A 70 -2.45 -9.13 -12.48
C PRO A 70 -0.97 -8.99 -12.07
N LEU A 71 -0.74 -8.52 -10.85
CA LEU A 71 0.59 -8.40 -10.22
C LEU A 71 1.39 -9.71 -10.27
N SER A 72 0.71 -10.86 -10.26
CA SER A 72 1.34 -12.18 -10.40
C SER A 72 2.32 -12.30 -11.56
N GLY A 73 2.06 -11.63 -12.68
CA GLY A 73 2.95 -11.62 -13.85
C GLY A 73 4.22 -10.77 -13.67
N ALA A 74 4.23 -9.88 -12.67
CA ALA A 74 5.31 -8.93 -12.41
C ALA A 74 6.01 -9.16 -11.06
N ILE A 75 5.59 -10.16 -10.28
CA ILE A 75 6.09 -10.44 -8.91
C ILE A 75 7.63 -10.52 -8.84
N GLY A 76 8.28 -11.07 -9.87
CA GLY A 76 9.74 -11.20 -9.93
C GLY A 76 10.50 -9.88 -10.08
N SER A 77 9.82 -8.77 -10.37
CA SER A 77 10.41 -7.43 -10.48
C SER A 77 10.41 -6.65 -9.16
N LEU A 78 9.70 -7.15 -8.14
CA LEU A 78 9.59 -6.51 -6.84
C LEU A 78 10.87 -6.70 -6.02
N ASP A 79 11.27 -5.66 -5.30
CA ASP A 79 12.33 -5.72 -4.32
C ASP A 79 11.89 -6.37 -3.00
N TYR A 80 12.81 -6.44 -2.04
CA TYR A 80 12.54 -7.03 -0.73
C TYR A 80 11.55 -6.24 0.11
N ALA A 81 11.28 -4.99 -0.27
CA ALA A 81 10.29 -4.13 0.36
C ALA A 81 8.90 -4.29 -0.25
N GLY A 82 8.72 -5.22 -1.20
CA GLY A 82 7.40 -5.48 -1.78
C GLY A 82 6.98 -4.46 -2.83
N GLY A 83 7.91 -3.64 -3.31
CA GLY A 83 7.66 -2.60 -4.29
C GLY A 83 8.66 -2.62 -5.42
N HIS A 84 8.42 -1.78 -6.42
CA HIS A 84 9.36 -1.56 -7.51
C HIS A 84 9.17 -0.18 -8.11
N ILE A 85 10.07 0.23 -9.01
CA ILE A 85 9.89 1.46 -9.79
C ILE A 85 9.33 1.12 -11.17
N GLY A 86 8.13 1.65 -11.46
CA GLY A 86 7.54 1.60 -12.78
C GLY A 86 8.10 2.68 -13.71
N PRO A 87 7.45 2.93 -14.85
CA PRO A 87 7.81 4.04 -15.74
C PRO A 87 7.62 5.43 -15.11
N SER A 88 6.90 5.53 -13.99
CA SER A 88 6.49 6.80 -13.37
C SER A 88 7.00 7.00 -11.94
N GLU A 89 6.93 6.00 -11.07
CA GLU A 89 7.28 6.19 -9.67
C GLU A 89 7.61 4.88 -8.98
N TYR A 90 8.30 4.96 -7.84
CA TYR A 90 8.45 3.82 -6.95
C TYR A 90 7.18 3.64 -6.14
N HIS A 91 6.67 2.41 -6.11
CA HIS A 91 5.41 2.07 -5.46
C HIS A 91 5.43 0.67 -4.86
N TYR A 92 4.63 0.49 -3.81
CA TYR A 92 4.41 -0.80 -3.17
C TYR A 92 3.16 -1.46 -3.71
N HIS A 93 3.25 -2.77 -3.97
CA HIS A 93 2.08 -3.62 -4.18
C HIS A 93 1.88 -4.60 -3.02
N LEU A 94 2.99 -5.05 -2.41
CA LEU A 94 2.99 -5.97 -1.29
C LEU A 94 3.22 -5.24 0.02
N GLU A 95 2.97 -5.93 1.12
CA GLU A 95 3.30 -5.44 2.45
C GLU A 95 4.74 -4.91 2.52
N PRO A 96 4.94 -3.66 2.97
CA PRO A 96 6.25 -3.04 2.99
C PRO A 96 7.05 -3.45 4.22
N ILE A 97 7.61 -4.66 4.16
CA ILE A 97 8.40 -5.33 5.21
C ILE A 97 9.39 -4.43 5.97
N PRO A 98 10.09 -3.46 5.33
CA PRO A 98 11.02 -2.59 6.06
C PRO A 98 10.40 -1.76 7.19
N PHE A 99 9.09 -1.47 7.14
CA PHE A 99 8.41 -0.66 8.16
C PHE A 99 7.05 -1.20 8.61
N SER A 100 6.55 -2.27 7.99
CA SER A 100 5.37 -2.99 8.42
C SER A 100 5.55 -4.47 8.11
N ASP A 101 5.65 -5.32 9.13
CA ASP A 101 5.76 -6.77 8.99
C ASP A 101 5.02 -7.47 10.12
N ASP A 102 3.83 -8.01 9.80
CA ASP A 102 3.00 -8.71 10.78
C ASP A 102 2.76 -7.91 12.07
N ASP A 103 2.46 -6.61 11.93
CA ASP A 103 2.33 -5.66 13.03
C ASP A 103 1.05 -4.82 12.93
N ALA A 104 0.94 -3.80 13.78
CA ALA A 104 -0.18 -2.85 13.80
C ALA A 104 0.23 -1.43 13.35
N ASN A 105 1.36 -1.27 12.67
CA ASN A 105 1.90 0.04 12.30
C ASN A 105 1.03 0.74 11.27
N LEU A 106 1.02 2.08 11.29
CA LEU A 106 0.43 2.86 10.21
C LEU A 106 1.28 2.68 8.94
N VAL A 107 0.66 2.19 7.87
CA VAL A 107 1.33 1.94 6.59
C VAL A 107 1.17 3.11 5.64
N GLY A 108 -0.01 3.73 5.61
CA GLY A 108 -0.26 4.87 4.73
C GLY A 108 -1.66 5.43 4.85
N ILE A 109 -1.95 6.36 3.95
CA ILE A 109 -3.27 6.96 3.75
C ILE A 109 -3.78 6.64 2.35
N MET A 110 -4.98 6.09 2.27
CA MET A 110 -5.64 5.72 1.03
C MET A 110 -6.31 6.93 0.40
N ALA A 111 -6.53 6.91 -0.92
CA ALA A 111 -7.05 8.06 -1.65
C ALA A 111 -8.48 8.49 -1.24
N ASP A 112 -9.23 7.61 -0.56
CA ASP A 112 -10.54 7.89 0.03
C ASP A 112 -10.48 8.52 1.42
N GLY A 113 -9.28 8.68 1.97
CA GLY A 113 -9.00 9.37 3.24
C GLY A 113 -8.83 8.45 4.44
N PHE A 114 -9.14 7.16 4.31
CA PHE A 114 -8.92 6.23 5.41
C PHE A 114 -7.45 5.81 5.50
N PHE A 115 -7.04 5.48 6.72
CA PHE A 115 -5.72 4.90 6.97
C PHE A 115 -5.70 3.42 6.60
N ILE A 116 -4.52 2.94 6.22
CA ILE A 116 -4.21 1.52 6.15
C ILE A 116 -3.11 1.19 7.16
N TYR A 117 -3.35 0.17 7.97
CA TYR A 117 -2.44 -0.35 8.97
C TYR A 117 -1.88 -1.71 8.59
N GLY A 118 -0.87 -2.17 9.31
CA GLY A 118 -0.35 -3.53 9.23
C GLY A 118 -1.43 -4.59 9.53
N ARG A 119 -1.03 -5.86 9.54
CA ARG A 119 -1.96 -7.00 9.61
C ARG A 119 -2.78 -7.09 10.91
N LYS A 120 -2.28 -6.49 11.99
CA LYS A 120 -2.87 -6.54 13.33
C LYS A 120 -3.58 -5.23 13.65
N CYS A 121 -4.64 -5.33 14.42
CA CYS A 121 -5.33 -4.18 14.96
C CYS A 121 -4.82 -3.85 16.37
N ASN A 122 -4.42 -2.60 16.61
CA ASN A 122 -3.88 -2.17 17.91
C ASN A 122 -4.90 -2.34 19.04
N SER A 123 -6.19 -2.05 18.82
CA SER A 123 -7.23 -2.17 19.83
C SER A 123 -7.57 -3.63 20.18
N VAL A 124 -7.41 -4.54 19.23
CA VAL A 124 -7.62 -5.98 19.41
C VAL A 124 -6.36 -6.69 19.93
N GLY A 125 -5.17 -6.14 19.63
CA GLY A 125 -3.86 -6.70 19.99
C GLY A 125 -3.39 -7.85 19.08
N THR A 126 -4.16 -8.20 18.05
CA THR A 126 -3.87 -9.27 17.08
C THR A 126 -4.63 -9.02 15.78
N TYR A 127 -4.71 -10.01 14.89
CA TYR A 127 -5.50 -9.98 13.66
C TYR A 127 -6.99 -9.73 13.96
N PRO A 128 -7.62 -8.71 13.36
CA PRO A 128 -9.07 -8.53 13.44
C PRO A 128 -9.79 -9.67 12.70
N ASP A 129 -10.93 -10.11 13.25
CA ASP A 129 -11.77 -11.20 12.70
C ASP A 129 -13.11 -10.70 12.15
N ASP A 130 -13.30 -9.38 12.13
CA ASP A 130 -14.50 -8.66 11.72
C ASP A 130 -14.28 -7.72 10.52
N LEU A 131 -13.23 -7.98 9.73
CA LEU A 131 -12.92 -7.22 8.52
C LEU A 131 -14.01 -7.37 7.45
N ASP A 132 -14.27 -6.28 6.73
CA ASP A 132 -15.07 -6.29 5.50
C ASP A 132 -14.28 -6.83 4.30
N ALA A 133 -14.94 -6.83 3.13
CA ALA A 133 -14.35 -7.36 1.89
C ALA A 133 -13.10 -6.61 1.40
N SER A 134 -12.89 -5.36 1.83
CA SER A 134 -11.70 -4.57 1.53
C SER A 134 -10.65 -4.63 2.63
N GLY A 135 -10.87 -5.46 3.67
CA GLY A 135 -9.95 -5.59 4.79
C GLY A 135 -10.07 -4.46 5.81
N GLY A 136 -11.17 -3.71 5.84
CA GLY A 136 -11.36 -2.65 6.83
C GLY A 136 -12.43 -2.96 7.87
N HIS A 137 -12.35 -2.25 9.00
CA HIS A 137 -13.30 -2.35 10.10
C HIS A 137 -13.36 -1.07 10.92
N ILE A 138 -14.25 -1.01 11.92
CA ILE A 138 -14.39 0.15 12.82
C ILE A 138 -13.88 -0.23 14.21
N SER A 139 -12.81 0.42 14.64
CA SER A 139 -12.31 0.31 16.01
C SER A 139 -11.47 1.53 16.37
N THR A 140 -10.96 1.60 17.60
CA THR A 140 -9.95 2.62 17.95
C THR A 140 -8.58 2.20 17.40
N THR A 141 -7.73 3.18 17.12
CA THR A 141 -6.36 2.95 16.65
C THR A 141 -5.36 3.47 17.68
N GLN A 142 -4.06 3.31 17.45
CA GLN A 142 -3.02 3.97 18.24
C GLN A 142 -3.02 5.51 18.07
N HIS A 143 -3.83 6.05 17.16
CA HIS A 143 -3.86 7.47 16.80
C HIS A 143 -5.16 8.17 17.21
N THR A 144 -6.22 7.43 17.57
CA THR A 144 -7.49 8.00 18.05
C THR A 144 -8.08 7.21 19.20
N THR A 145 -8.79 7.90 20.10
CA THR A 145 -9.59 7.29 21.17
C THR A 145 -11.03 7.03 20.75
N ASP A 146 -11.49 7.67 19.68
CA ASP A 146 -12.83 7.48 19.13
C ASP A 146 -12.76 6.45 17.99
N PRO A 147 -13.74 5.53 17.87
CA PRO A 147 -13.72 4.54 16.79
C PRO A 147 -13.75 5.19 15.41
N GLU A 148 -12.87 4.73 14.52
CA GLU A 148 -12.79 5.16 13.13
C GLU A 148 -12.74 3.94 12.20
N TYR A 149 -13.24 4.10 10.99
CA TYR A 149 -13.05 3.09 9.95
C TYR A 149 -11.62 3.16 9.42
N HIS A 150 -10.96 2.02 9.31
CA HIS A 150 -9.61 1.91 8.75
C HIS A 150 -9.38 0.53 8.12
N TYR A 151 -8.45 0.47 7.18
CA TYR A 151 -8.03 -0.76 6.51
C TYR A 151 -6.88 -1.44 7.25
N HIS A 152 -6.79 -2.74 7.06
CA HIS A 152 -5.64 -3.56 7.42
C HIS A 152 -5.09 -4.27 6.17
N ILE A 153 -3.78 -4.47 6.15
CA ILE A 153 -3.19 -5.50 5.29
C ILE A 153 -3.83 -6.84 5.67
N ILE A 154 -4.55 -7.47 4.74
CA ILE A 154 -5.20 -8.75 4.99
C ILE A 154 -4.11 -9.82 5.19
N ASN A 155 -4.16 -10.56 6.30
CA ASN A 155 -3.17 -11.59 6.64
C ASN A 155 -3.37 -12.90 5.84
N GLU A 156 -3.36 -12.78 4.51
CA GLU A 156 -3.52 -13.87 3.57
C GLU A 156 -2.40 -13.86 2.53
N PHE A 157 -1.86 -15.05 2.24
CA PHE A 157 -0.85 -15.18 1.20
C PHE A 157 -1.47 -14.95 -0.17
N TYR A 158 -0.92 -13.97 -0.90
CA TYR A 158 -1.30 -13.67 -2.26
C TYR A 158 -0.61 -14.63 -3.24
N ILE A 159 0.73 -14.62 -3.27
CA ILE A 159 1.55 -15.48 -4.13
C ILE A 159 2.77 -15.96 -3.38
N GLY A 160 2.94 -17.28 -3.30
CA GLY A 160 4.01 -17.88 -2.53
C GLY A 160 3.91 -17.47 -1.06
N SER A 161 4.92 -16.75 -0.56
CA SER A 161 4.93 -16.18 0.80
C SER A 161 4.64 -14.67 0.85
N SER A 162 4.32 -14.05 -0.29
CA SER A 162 4.05 -12.62 -0.37
C SER A 162 2.62 -12.29 0.05
N ILE A 163 2.45 -11.19 0.77
CA ILE A 163 1.15 -10.65 1.19
C ILE A 163 0.91 -9.32 0.47
N LEU A 164 -0.29 -9.17 -0.08
CA LEU A 164 -0.70 -7.98 -0.79
C LEU A 164 -0.94 -6.83 0.19
N LEU A 165 -0.48 -5.62 -0.15
CA LEU A 165 -0.74 -4.43 0.66
C LEU A 165 -2.23 -4.05 0.63
N PHE A 166 -2.81 -3.95 -0.57
CA PHE A 166 -4.23 -3.66 -0.72
C PHE A 166 -4.75 -4.16 -2.08
N GLY A 167 -5.88 -4.88 -2.08
CA GLY A 167 -6.52 -5.39 -3.32
C GLY A 167 -8.04 -5.22 -3.33
N GLY A 168 -8.58 -4.46 -2.38
CA GLY A 168 -10.00 -4.20 -2.26
C GLY A 168 -10.48 -2.98 -3.04
N ASP A 169 -11.75 -2.68 -2.85
CA ASP A 169 -12.34 -1.40 -3.23
C ASP A 169 -12.13 -0.36 -2.14
N TYR A 170 -12.12 0.92 -2.50
CA TYR A 170 -12.34 1.98 -1.53
C TYR A 170 -13.75 1.89 -0.94
N GLN A 171 -13.86 1.99 0.37
CA GLN A 171 -15.11 2.11 1.11
C GLN A 171 -15.48 3.57 1.39
N GLY A 172 -14.57 4.52 1.19
CA GLY A 172 -14.85 5.96 1.26
C GLY A 172 -15.12 6.61 -0.10
N THR A 173 -14.95 7.94 -0.18
CA THR A 173 -15.05 8.69 -1.44
C THR A 173 -13.65 9.06 -1.95
N PRO A 174 -13.10 8.37 -2.97
CA PRO A 174 -11.72 8.58 -3.41
C PRO A 174 -11.51 9.97 -4.01
N ARG A 175 -10.29 10.48 -3.82
CA ARG A 175 -9.78 11.73 -4.38
C ARG A 175 -8.58 11.44 -5.28
N SER A 176 -8.34 12.31 -6.25
CA SER A 176 -7.18 12.18 -7.13
C SER A 176 -5.88 12.49 -6.38
N ILE A 177 -4.86 11.69 -6.64
CA ILE A 177 -3.47 11.96 -6.28
C ILE A 177 -2.87 12.73 -7.46
N ASN A 178 -2.32 13.94 -7.21
CA ASN A 178 -1.81 14.84 -8.26
C ASN A 178 -0.35 15.22 -8.06
#